data_AF-W1PC99-F1
#
_entry.id   AF-W1PC99-F1
#
_cell.length_a   1.000
_cell.length_b   1.000
_cell.length_c   1.000
_cell.angle_alpha   90.00
_cell.angle_beta   90.00
_cell.angle_gamma   90.00
#
_symmetry.space_group_name_H-M   'P 1'
#
loop_
_entity.id
_entity.type
_entity.pdbx_description
1 polymer ?
#
loop_
_entity_poly.entity_id
_entity_poly.type
_entity_poly.pdbx_seq_one_letter_code
_entity_poly.pdbx_strand_id
1 'polypeptide(L)'
;MSLWCLPPVPADICHGPVPAPNPEFTLKPKKKKSIQQSCETPGSPCSPCQEIVLRQCLGQHIGTEQMMVCSNRTPFSCSNLCGNLLQCRNHYCQKSCHAIIDRSLILDGYAISNVTPESCEECTLPCQKERSPACPHPCPLPCHVKNCPPCKVLIKRSCHCGTMVHVFECALYNSMFEEEQQQARSCGGPCHRKLPNCTHLCPETCHPGKCPSPEKCSKKVTVRCVCLHLKKQWLCHDVQAACCNSKHDMREISRSQFGIGLLPCTSECDIACKKKTTNPEVHQRKITMMEDKAKPALLPKGRKRREHKQEIKRSSKLEKQVFQVITLTAQKWLLIATMVVLLLVFAYFGYHGLFWLSDWMNEVEARRLKNRYPRI
;
A
#
# COMPACT_ATOMS: atom_id res chain seq x y z
N MET A 1 41.02 -9.76 -29.76
CA MET A 1 41.33 -9.27 -31.13
C MET A 1 40.47 -8.05 -31.34
N SER A 2 41.01 -6.90 -30.93
CA SER A 2 40.27 -5.66 -30.71
C SER A 2 40.70 -4.68 -31.79
N LEU A 3 39.87 -4.49 -32.82
CA LEU A 3 40.10 -3.48 -33.85
C LEU A 3 39.56 -2.14 -33.32
N TRP A 4 40.50 -1.31 -32.88
CA TRP A 4 40.25 0.08 -32.52
C TRP A 4 39.99 0.88 -33.81
N CYS A 5 38.77 1.37 -34.00
CA CYS A 5 38.49 2.39 -35.00
C CYS A 5 38.96 3.75 -34.46
N LEU A 6 39.80 4.46 -35.22
CA LEU A 6 40.24 5.82 -34.92
C LEU A 6 39.05 6.81 -34.95
N PRO A 7 39.10 7.89 -34.16
CA PRO A 7 38.02 8.87 -34.06
C PRO A 7 37.86 9.71 -35.35
N PRO A 8 36.66 10.25 -35.63
CA PRO A 8 36.44 11.14 -36.77
C PRO A 8 37.09 12.51 -36.52
N VAL A 9 37.86 12.99 -37.50
CA VAL A 9 38.54 14.30 -37.48
C VAL A 9 37.51 15.43 -37.73
N PRO A 10 37.49 16.52 -36.95
CA PRO A 10 36.56 17.64 -37.15
C PRO A 10 36.86 18.43 -38.43
N ALA A 11 35.81 18.79 -39.15
CA ALA A 11 35.83 19.32 -40.52
C ALA A 11 36.08 20.83 -40.64
N ASP A 12 37.04 21.40 -39.90
CA ASP A 12 37.38 22.83 -39.99
C ASP A 12 38.90 23.11 -40.19
N ILE A 13 39.67 22.13 -40.68
CA ILE A 13 41.08 22.35 -41.05
C ILE A 13 41.30 21.86 -42.49
N CYS A 14 41.73 22.77 -43.36
CA CYS A 14 42.20 22.44 -44.71
C CYS A 14 43.27 21.34 -44.62
N HIS A 15 43.09 20.27 -45.38
CA HIS A 15 44.12 19.26 -45.55
C HIS A 15 45.43 19.94 -46.00
N GLY A 16 46.50 19.73 -45.23
CA GLY A 16 47.85 19.97 -45.72
C GLY A 16 48.12 19.16 -47.00
N PRO A 17 49.22 19.44 -47.72
CA PRO A 17 49.52 18.78 -48.98
C PRO A 17 49.39 17.26 -48.85
N VAL A 18 48.62 16.66 -49.76
CA VAL A 18 48.38 15.22 -49.83
C VAL A 18 49.74 14.51 -49.71
N PRO A 19 49.95 13.63 -48.71
CA PRO A 19 51.20 12.87 -48.62
C PRO A 19 51.37 12.09 -49.91
N ALA A 20 52.61 12.07 -50.43
CA ALA A 20 52.90 11.37 -51.68
C ALA A 20 52.38 9.91 -51.58
N PRO A 21 51.77 9.39 -52.66
CA PRO A 21 51.30 8.01 -52.66
C PRO A 21 52.48 7.10 -52.30
N ASN A 22 52.25 6.16 -51.39
CA ASN A 22 53.22 5.11 -51.10
C ASN A 22 53.66 4.48 -52.44
N PRO A 23 54.96 4.19 -52.63
CA PRO A 23 55.43 3.59 -53.85
C PRO A 23 54.90 2.15 -53.93
N GLU A 24 53.73 1.97 -54.53
CA GLU A 24 53.33 0.66 -55.02
C GLU A 24 54.23 0.31 -56.21
N PHE A 25 55.09 -0.67 -55.98
CA PHE A 25 55.78 -1.39 -57.05
C PHE A 25 54.78 -2.24 -57.83
N THR A 26 53.92 -1.62 -58.63
CA THR A 26 53.30 -2.32 -59.76
C THR A 26 53.16 -1.39 -60.97
N LEU A 27 53.37 -2.01 -62.13
CA LEU A 27 53.64 -1.38 -63.42
C LEU A 27 52.46 -0.52 -63.91
N LYS A 28 52.80 0.67 -64.42
CA LYS A 28 51.88 1.67 -65.00
C LYS A 28 50.95 1.09 -66.06
N PRO A 29 49.78 1.71 -66.26
CA PRO A 29 49.57 2.37 -67.55
C PRO A 29 49.01 3.81 -67.50
N LYS A 30 49.47 4.58 -68.50
CA LYS A 30 49.00 5.85 -69.11
C LYS A 30 48.28 6.92 -68.26
N LYS A 31 49.03 8.02 -68.07
CA LYS A 31 48.60 9.39 -67.73
C LYS A 31 47.34 9.83 -68.49
N LYS A 32 46.28 10.18 -67.75
CA LYS A 32 45.35 11.26 -68.13
C LYS A 32 45.72 12.48 -67.28
N LYS A 33 46.21 13.54 -67.94
CA LYS A 33 46.67 14.78 -67.30
C LYS A 33 45.41 15.53 -66.80
N SER A 34 45.14 15.46 -65.50
CA SER A 34 44.12 16.30 -64.85
C SER A 34 44.67 17.72 -64.74
N ILE A 35 43.86 18.70 -65.13
CA ILE A 35 44.15 20.13 -64.99
C ILE A 35 44.20 20.41 -63.49
N GLN A 36 45.39 20.74 -63.01
CA GLN A 36 45.65 21.11 -61.63
C GLN A 36 45.43 22.61 -61.53
N GLN A 37 44.24 23.03 -61.11
CA GLN A 37 43.98 24.43 -60.77
C GLN A 37 44.41 24.63 -59.32
N SER A 38 45.51 25.35 -59.16
CA SER A 38 46.07 25.77 -57.87
C SER A 38 45.08 26.68 -57.14
N CYS A 39 44.81 26.37 -55.88
CA CYS A 39 44.11 27.27 -54.97
C CYS A 39 45.15 28.28 -54.45
N GLU A 40 45.12 29.48 -55.00
CA GLU A 40 45.83 30.63 -54.44
C GLU A 40 44.90 31.35 -53.46
N THR A 41 45.47 31.71 -52.31
CA THR A 41 45.00 32.67 -51.27
C THR A 41 44.47 32.05 -49.96
N PRO A 42 45.16 32.27 -48.82
CA PRO A 42 44.64 31.94 -47.48
C PRO A 42 43.44 32.83 -47.12
N GLY A 43 42.36 32.21 -46.64
CA GLY A 43 41.21 32.91 -46.05
C GLY A 43 39.89 32.80 -46.82
N SER A 44 39.85 32.18 -48.00
CA SER A 44 38.56 31.83 -48.63
C SER A 44 37.96 30.58 -48.00
N PRO A 45 36.64 30.56 -47.68
CA PRO A 45 35.99 29.33 -47.24
C PRO A 45 36.11 28.27 -48.34
N CYS A 46 36.51 27.06 -47.98
CA CYS A 46 36.61 25.94 -48.91
C CYS A 46 35.28 25.74 -49.66
N SER A 47 35.36 25.39 -50.94
CA SER A 47 34.18 24.97 -51.70
C SER A 47 33.47 23.82 -50.98
N PRO A 48 32.13 23.79 -50.94
CA PRO A 48 31.38 22.77 -50.21
C PRO A 48 31.75 21.37 -50.72
N CYS A 49 32.15 20.49 -49.79
CA CYS A 49 32.48 19.11 -50.10
C CYS A 49 31.26 18.39 -50.73
N GLN A 50 31.46 17.77 -51.90
CA GLN A 50 30.44 17.01 -52.63
C GLN A 50 30.50 15.50 -52.37
N GLU A 51 31.39 15.05 -51.49
CA GLU A 51 31.51 13.65 -51.12
C GLU A 51 30.23 13.15 -50.42
N ILE A 52 29.79 11.95 -50.78
CA ILE A 52 28.60 11.31 -50.21
C ILE A 52 29.04 10.52 -48.99
N VAL A 53 28.49 10.87 -47.82
CA VAL A 53 28.76 10.20 -46.56
C VAL A 53 27.50 9.51 -46.05
N LEU A 54 27.67 8.35 -45.42
CA LEU A 54 26.60 7.63 -44.76
C LEU A 54 26.32 8.29 -43.41
N ARG A 55 25.08 8.73 -43.16
CA ARG A 55 24.68 9.30 -41.86
C ARG A 55 23.56 8.49 -41.22
N GLN A 56 23.68 8.30 -39.91
CA GLN A 56 22.67 7.63 -39.09
C GLN A 56 21.53 8.59 -38.73
N CYS A 57 20.36 8.03 -38.45
CA CYS A 57 19.23 8.80 -37.97
C CYS A 57 19.51 9.46 -36.60
N LEU A 58 19.00 10.67 -36.40
CA LEU A 58 19.01 11.38 -35.11
C LEU A 58 18.47 10.56 -33.93
N GLY A 59 17.49 9.69 -34.18
CA GLY A 59 16.90 8.79 -33.19
C GLY A 59 17.68 7.49 -33.00
N GLN A 60 18.84 7.33 -33.64
CA GLN A 60 19.67 6.12 -33.61
C GLN A 60 18.89 4.82 -33.87
N HIS A 61 17.88 4.87 -34.75
CA HIS A 61 17.11 3.67 -35.08
C HIS A 61 17.94 2.70 -35.93
N ILE A 62 17.82 1.42 -35.61
CA ILE A 62 18.57 0.35 -36.26
C ILE A 62 18.19 0.28 -37.75
N GLY A 63 19.18 0.37 -38.64
CA GLY A 63 18.99 0.20 -40.10
C GLY A 63 18.46 1.43 -40.84
N THR A 64 18.34 2.59 -40.19
CA THR A 64 17.97 3.85 -40.85
C THR A 64 19.21 4.71 -41.09
N GLU A 65 19.92 4.42 -42.17
CA GLU A 65 21.08 5.18 -42.63
C GLU A 65 20.78 5.78 -44.01
N GLN A 66 21.13 7.04 -44.22
CA GLN A 66 20.92 7.74 -45.49
C GLN A 66 22.23 8.30 -46.02
N MET A 67 22.44 8.14 -47.33
CA MET A 67 23.52 8.78 -48.06
C MET A 67 23.24 10.28 -48.19
N MET A 68 24.11 11.12 -47.63
CA MET A 68 23.96 12.58 -47.66
C MET A 68 25.27 13.25 -48.08
N VAL A 69 25.15 14.42 -48.69
CA VAL A 69 26.32 15.21 -49.08
C VAL A 69 27.02 15.73 -47.83
N CYS A 70 28.34 15.57 -47.77
CA CYS A 70 29.17 15.98 -46.63
C CYS A 70 28.95 17.44 -46.24
N SER A 71 28.89 18.35 -47.22
CA SER A 71 28.64 19.78 -46.99
C SER A 71 27.28 20.10 -46.38
N ASN A 72 26.27 19.24 -46.56
CA ASN A 72 24.97 19.45 -45.96
C ASN A 72 24.99 19.03 -44.49
N ARG A 73 24.93 20.00 -43.56
CA ARG A 73 24.93 19.74 -42.10
C ARG A 73 23.52 19.47 -41.53
N THR A 74 22.47 19.39 -42.35
CA THR A 74 21.14 19.06 -41.84
C THR A 74 21.11 17.66 -41.25
N PRO A 75 20.57 17.48 -40.03
CA PRO A 75 20.47 16.17 -39.44
C PRO A 75 19.35 15.34 -40.09
N PHE A 76 19.55 14.02 -40.18
CA PHE A 76 18.59 13.11 -40.79
C PHE A 76 17.61 12.56 -39.74
N SER A 77 16.31 12.71 -39.99
CA SER A 77 15.25 12.07 -39.21
C SER A 77 14.43 11.15 -40.12
N CYS A 78 14.23 9.90 -39.71
CA CYS A 78 13.58 8.90 -40.56
C CYS A 78 12.05 8.95 -40.49
N SER A 79 11.46 9.82 -39.66
CA SER A 79 10.01 9.99 -39.41
C SER A 79 9.22 8.75 -38.92
N ASN A 80 9.85 7.57 -38.87
CA ASN A 80 9.28 6.35 -38.30
C ASN A 80 9.03 6.46 -36.78
N LEU A 81 8.29 5.50 -36.22
CA LEU A 81 8.19 5.33 -34.77
C LEU A 81 9.57 5.06 -34.17
N CYS A 82 9.81 5.65 -33.00
CA CYS A 82 11.10 5.61 -32.31
C CYS A 82 11.53 4.18 -31.99
N GLY A 83 10.63 3.38 -31.41
CA GLY A 83 10.88 1.95 -31.15
C GLY A 83 11.99 1.66 -30.15
N ASN A 84 12.61 2.69 -29.55
CA ASN A 84 13.68 2.51 -28.57
C ASN A 84 13.16 1.96 -27.25
N LEU A 85 13.97 1.10 -26.62
CA LEU A 85 13.60 0.45 -25.36
C LEU A 85 13.50 1.49 -24.23
N LEU A 86 12.34 1.54 -23.57
CA LEU A 86 12.11 2.43 -22.44
C LEU A 86 12.95 2.00 -21.23
N GLN A 87 13.09 2.90 -20.25
CA GLN A 87 13.83 2.64 -19.01
C GLN A 87 13.31 1.41 -18.24
N CYS A 88 12.04 1.04 -18.44
CA CYS A 88 11.44 -0.17 -17.87
C CYS A 88 11.95 -1.49 -18.48
N ARG A 89 12.71 -1.43 -19.59
CA ARG A 89 13.29 -2.56 -20.34
C ARG A 89 12.32 -3.59 -20.93
N ASN A 90 11.02 -3.35 -20.84
CA ASN A 90 9.98 -4.25 -21.33
C ASN A 90 9.08 -3.64 -22.41
N HIS A 91 9.14 -2.32 -22.59
CA HIS A 91 8.28 -1.59 -23.52
C HIS A 91 9.13 -0.68 -24.41
N TYR A 92 8.59 -0.36 -25.58
CA TYR A 92 9.25 0.44 -26.61
C TYR A 92 8.57 1.80 -26.77
N CYS A 93 9.34 2.82 -27.12
CA CYS A 93 8.85 4.17 -27.36
C CYS A 93 7.96 4.22 -28.61
N GLN A 94 6.74 4.71 -28.45
CA GLN A 94 5.75 4.87 -29.53
C GLN A 94 5.71 6.29 -30.10
N LYS A 95 6.55 7.20 -29.60
CA LYS A 95 6.71 8.52 -30.21
C LYS A 95 7.27 8.40 -31.64
N SER A 96 7.01 9.38 -32.48
CA SER A 96 7.74 9.55 -33.73
C SER A 96 9.24 9.80 -33.47
N CYS A 97 10.06 9.56 -34.48
CA CYS A 97 11.50 9.80 -34.46
C CYS A 97 11.83 11.16 -33.83
N HIS A 98 12.55 11.13 -32.70
CA HIS A 98 13.02 12.31 -32.00
C HIS A 98 14.52 12.16 -31.71
N ALA A 99 15.22 13.27 -31.48
CA ALA A 99 16.62 13.23 -31.13
C ALA A 99 16.81 12.62 -29.74
N ILE A 100 17.64 11.59 -29.61
CA ILE A 100 18.00 11.02 -28.30
C ILE A 100 19.20 11.76 -27.77
N ILE A 101 19.08 12.40 -26.60
CA ILE A 101 20.28 12.70 -25.82
C ILE A 101 20.72 11.37 -25.22
N ASP A 102 21.71 10.75 -25.82
CA ASP A 102 22.58 9.93 -25.00
C ASP A 102 23.66 10.84 -24.42
N ARG A 103 23.90 10.71 -23.11
CA ARG A 103 24.88 11.53 -22.39
C ARG A 103 26.31 11.30 -22.91
N SER A 104 26.50 10.26 -23.72
CA SER A 104 27.70 9.94 -24.48
C SER A 104 28.01 10.94 -25.61
N LEU A 105 27.03 11.67 -26.16
CA LEU A 105 27.22 12.66 -27.22
C LEU A 105 27.63 14.05 -26.71
N ILE A 106 27.74 14.26 -25.39
CA ILE A 106 28.20 15.52 -24.79
C ILE A 106 29.75 15.60 -24.76
N LEU A 107 30.45 14.57 -25.25
CA LEU A 107 31.93 14.59 -25.30
C LEU A 107 32.48 15.40 -26.47
N ASP A 108 31.69 15.60 -27.53
CA ASP A 108 32.06 16.42 -28.68
C ASP A 108 31.25 17.70 -28.61
N GLY A 109 31.86 18.80 -28.16
CA GLY A 109 31.23 20.08 -27.81
C GLY A 109 30.50 20.83 -28.95
N TYR A 110 29.51 20.20 -29.58
CA TYR A 110 28.67 20.76 -30.61
C TYR A 110 27.23 20.80 -30.11
N ALA A 111 26.87 21.89 -29.42
CA ALA A 111 25.48 22.18 -29.11
C ALA A 111 24.74 22.43 -30.44
N ILE A 112 23.97 21.45 -30.91
CA ILE A 112 23.05 21.62 -32.04
C ILE A 112 21.95 22.57 -31.58
N SER A 113 22.06 23.83 -32.01
CA SER A 113 21.31 24.98 -31.49
C SER A 113 19.85 25.10 -31.94
N ASN A 114 19.21 24.05 -32.48
CA ASN A 114 17.81 24.15 -32.96
C ASN A 114 16.95 22.90 -32.72
N VAL A 115 17.41 21.92 -31.94
CA VAL A 115 16.59 20.75 -31.58
C VAL A 115 16.52 20.68 -30.07
N THR A 116 15.37 21.01 -29.50
CA THR A 116 15.09 20.72 -28.09
C THR A 116 15.20 19.21 -27.93
N PRO A 117 16.16 18.74 -27.14
CA PRO A 117 16.34 17.32 -27.06
C PRO A 117 15.19 16.69 -26.29
N GLU A 118 14.43 15.84 -26.96
CA GLU A 118 13.31 15.14 -26.36
C GLU A 118 13.76 13.76 -25.91
N SER A 119 13.51 13.41 -24.65
CA SER A 119 13.71 12.04 -24.20
C SER A 119 12.58 11.13 -24.73
N CYS A 120 12.89 9.83 -24.82
CA CYS A 120 11.85 8.82 -25.00
C CYS A 120 10.76 8.99 -23.95
N GLU A 121 9.54 8.52 -24.27
CA GLU A 121 8.42 8.58 -23.32
C GLU A 121 8.67 7.76 -22.06
N GLU A 122 8.02 8.15 -20.96
CA GLU A 122 8.05 7.36 -19.73
C GLU A 122 6.99 6.25 -19.80
N CYS A 123 7.34 5.07 -19.32
CA CYS A 123 6.41 3.95 -19.30
C CYS A 123 5.34 4.15 -18.22
N THR A 124 4.09 4.34 -18.63
CA THR A 124 2.93 4.48 -17.72
C THR A 124 2.14 3.18 -17.54
N LEU A 125 2.51 2.11 -18.26
CA LEU A 125 1.82 0.82 -18.18
C LEU A 125 1.98 0.19 -16.78
N PRO A 126 0.92 -0.45 -16.25
CA PRO A 126 0.97 -1.08 -14.93
C PRO A 126 1.95 -2.26 -14.92
N CYS A 127 2.61 -2.47 -13.77
CA CYS A 127 3.48 -3.63 -13.61
C CYS A 127 2.65 -4.93 -13.53
N GLN A 128 2.97 -5.88 -14.41
CA GLN A 128 2.33 -7.20 -14.51
C GLN A 128 3.13 -8.32 -13.83
N LYS A 129 4.22 -7.99 -13.11
CA LYS A 129 5.03 -8.98 -12.42
C LYS A 129 4.26 -9.58 -11.25
N GLU A 130 4.36 -10.90 -11.08
CA GLU A 130 3.88 -11.56 -9.88
C GLU A 130 4.65 -11.05 -8.65
N ARG A 131 3.93 -10.77 -7.57
CA ARG A 131 4.52 -10.26 -6.33
C ARG A 131 5.13 -11.39 -5.53
N SER A 132 6.22 -11.09 -4.83
CA SER A 132 6.79 -11.93 -3.77
C SER A 132 6.62 -11.22 -2.41
N PRO A 133 5.87 -11.79 -1.43
CA PRO A 133 5.09 -13.03 -1.49
C PRO A 133 3.86 -12.92 -2.42
N ALA A 134 3.43 -14.07 -2.95
CA ALA A 134 2.29 -14.16 -3.85
C ALA A 134 1.03 -13.59 -3.19
N CYS A 135 0.43 -12.58 -3.83
CA CYS A 135 -0.84 -12.02 -3.39
C CYS A 135 -1.60 -11.44 -4.59
N PRO A 136 -2.95 -11.40 -4.53
CA PRO A 136 -3.80 -10.95 -5.64
C PRO A 136 -3.80 -9.43 -5.85
N HIS A 137 -2.96 -8.69 -5.12
CA HIS A 137 -2.97 -7.22 -5.15
C HIS A 137 -2.06 -6.68 -6.26
N PRO A 138 -2.52 -5.77 -7.13
CA PRO A 138 -1.69 -5.20 -8.19
C PRO A 138 -0.57 -4.32 -7.63
N CYS A 139 0.58 -4.24 -8.32
CA CYS A 139 1.67 -3.33 -7.96
C CYS A 139 1.22 -1.86 -8.11
N PRO A 140 1.47 -0.96 -7.14
CA PRO A 140 1.13 0.46 -7.29
C PRO A 140 2.06 1.20 -8.24
N LEU A 141 3.18 0.60 -8.64
CA LEU A 141 4.17 1.21 -9.53
C LEU A 141 3.87 0.87 -10.99
N PRO A 142 4.20 1.78 -11.94
CA PRO A 142 4.27 1.45 -13.35
C PRO A 142 5.35 0.38 -13.60
N CYS A 143 5.43 -0.11 -14.83
CA CYS A 143 6.41 -1.14 -15.20
C CYS A 143 7.82 -0.71 -14.80
N HIS A 144 8.47 -1.54 -13.99
CA HIS A 144 9.74 -1.24 -13.37
C HIS A 144 10.70 -2.42 -13.48
N VAL A 145 12.00 -2.14 -13.56
CA VAL A 145 13.03 -3.18 -13.69
C VAL A 145 13.26 -3.92 -12.37
N LYS A 146 13.30 -3.17 -11.24
CA LYS A 146 13.55 -3.70 -9.89
C LYS A 146 12.47 -4.68 -9.43
N ASN A 147 12.68 -5.36 -8.31
CA ASN A 147 11.64 -6.18 -7.68
C ASN A 147 10.48 -5.31 -7.17
N CYS A 148 9.28 -5.89 -7.16
CA CYS A 148 8.08 -5.21 -6.66
C CYS A 148 8.23 -4.88 -5.17
N PRO A 149 7.80 -3.70 -4.71
CA PRO A 149 7.77 -3.39 -3.28
C PRO A 149 6.80 -4.32 -2.54
N PRO A 150 7.05 -4.61 -1.25
CA PRO A 150 6.17 -5.46 -0.45
C PRO A 150 4.75 -4.88 -0.40
N CYS A 151 3.76 -5.77 -0.42
CA CYS A 151 2.36 -5.40 -0.39
C CYS A 151 1.93 -4.87 0.98
N LYS A 152 1.65 -3.56 1.05
CA LYS A 152 1.14 -2.86 2.24
C LYS A 152 -0.39 -2.86 2.37
N VAL A 153 -1.09 -3.63 1.54
CA VAL A 153 -2.55 -3.73 1.62
C VAL A 153 -2.94 -4.44 2.91
N LEU A 154 -3.90 -3.88 3.64
CA LEU A 154 -4.42 -4.45 4.87
C LEU A 154 -5.40 -5.58 4.56
N ILE A 155 -5.06 -6.80 4.96
CA ILE A 155 -5.92 -7.98 4.85
C ILE A 155 -6.63 -8.25 6.16
N LYS A 156 -7.87 -8.74 6.04
CA LYS A 156 -8.72 -9.10 7.18
C LYS A 156 -8.74 -10.60 7.35
N ARG A 157 -8.41 -11.10 8.55
CA ARG A 157 -8.50 -12.51 8.90
C ARG A 157 -9.36 -12.67 10.14
N SER A 158 -10.35 -13.56 10.08
CA SER A 158 -11.19 -13.82 11.24
C SER A 158 -10.36 -14.50 12.33
N CYS A 159 -10.61 -14.08 13.57
CA CYS A 159 -10.16 -14.81 14.74
C CYS A 159 -10.71 -16.24 14.69
N HIS A 160 -10.00 -17.23 15.26
CA HIS A 160 -10.50 -18.60 15.26
C HIS A 160 -11.89 -18.69 15.87
N CYS A 161 -12.14 -18.03 17.01
CA CYS A 161 -13.46 -18.06 17.64
C CYS A 161 -14.56 -17.29 16.87
N GLY A 162 -14.21 -16.47 15.87
CA GLY A 162 -15.15 -15.71 15.04
C GLY A 162 -15.67 -14.40 15.66
N THR A 163 -15.29 -14.08 16.90
CA THR A 163 -15.76 -12.87 17.61
C THR A 163 -15.20 -11.58 17.02
N MET A 164 -13.93 -11.60 16.60
CA MET A 164 -13.22 -10.43 16.09
C MET A 164 -12.50 -10.76 14.79
N VAL A 165 -12.10 -9.70 14.09
CA VAL A 165 -11.35 -9.77 12.84
C VAL A 165 -10.03 -9.04 13.04
N HIS A 166 -8.93 -9.76 12.85
CA HIS A 166 -7.59 -9.20 12.90
C HIS A 166 -7.24 -8.57 11.54
N VAL A 167 -6.51 -7.47 11.58
CA VAL A 167 -6.05 -6.73 10.40
C VAL A 167 -4.54 -6.83 10.34
N PHE A 168 -4.01 -7.29 9.21
CA PHE A 168 -2.58 -7.48 8.99
C PHE A 168 -2.14 -6.84 7.68
N GLU A 169 -0.87 -6.47 7.57
CA GLU A 169 -0.28 -6.14 6.28
C GLU A 169 -0.08 -7.43 5.45
N CYS A 170 -0.49 -7.41 4.18
CA CYS A 170 -0.51 -8.58 3.32
C CYS A 170 0.87 -9.24 3.19
N ALA A 171 1.92 -8.44 2.96
CA ALA A 171 3.27 -8.98 2.80
C ALA A 171 3.77 -9.64 4.09
N LEU A 172 3.63 -8.95 5.23
CA LEU A 172 4.09 -9.46 6.53
C LEU A 172 3.37 -10.75 6.93
N TYR A 173 2.04 -10.78 6.76
CA TYR A 173 1.25 -11.97 7.09
C TYR A 173 1.59 -13.15 6.18
N ASN A 174 1.75 -12.92 4.88
CA ASN A 174 2.06 -14.00 3.92
C ASN A 174 3.53 -14.46 3.97
N SER A 175 4.44 -13.67 4.55
CA SER A 175 5.83 -14.07 4.76
C SER A 175 6.06 -14.87 6.03
N MET A 176 5.13 -14.82 6.99
CA MET A 176 5.19 -15.60 8.24
C MET A 176 4.94 -17.10 7.99
N PHE A 177 5.51 -17.95 8.83
CA PHE A 177 5.24 -19.39 8.82
C PHE A 177 3.78 -19.69 9.18
N GLU A 178 3.27 -20.84 8.76
CA GLU A 178 1.86 -21.20 8.98
C GLU A 178 1.49 -21.25 10.47
N GLU A 179 2.40 -21.69 11.34
CA GLU A 179 2.19 -21.71 12.80
C GLU A 179 2.02 -20.30 13.38
N GLU A 180 2.88 -19.36 12.98
CA GLU A 180 2.79 -17.95 13.40
C GLU A 180 1.51 -17.31 12.87
N GLN A 181 1.12 -17.59 11.62
CA GLN A 181 -0.14 -17.13 11.05
C GLN A 181 -1.35 -17.65 11.85
N GLN A 182 -1.32 -18.91 12.28
CA GLN A 182 -2.36 -19.49 13.12
C GLN A 182 -2.38 -18.83 14.49
N GLN A 183 -1.23 -18.59 15.11
CA GLN A 183 -1.16 -17.93 16.43
C GLN A 183 -1.63 -16.48 16.36
N ALA A 184 -1.24 -15.72 15.35
CA ALA A 184 -1.63 -14.32 15.15
C ALA A 184 -3.15 -14.15 15.00
N ARG A 185 -3.85 -15.18 14.52
CA ARG A 185 -5.32 -15.22 14.40
C ARG A 185 -6.04 -15.60 15.69
N SER A 186 -5.34 -15.78 16.81
CA SER A 186 -5.97 -15.98 18.11
C SER A 186 -6.21 -14.65 18.82
N CYS A 187 -7.37 -14.49 19.45
CA CYS A 187 -7.62 -13.31 20.31
C CYS A 187 -6.98 -13.42 21.70
N GLY A 188 -6.29 -14.53 22.02
CA GLY A 188 -5.67 -14.79 23.32
C GLY A 188 -6.64 -15.04 24.48
N GLY A 189 -7.89 -14.58 24.39
CA GLY A 189 -8.95 -14.84 25.37
C GLY A 189 -9.61 -16.22 25.27
N PRO A 190 -10.59 -16.51 26.15
CA PRO A 190 -11.37 -17.74 26.09
C PRO A 190 -12.15 -17.84 24.78
N CYS A 191 -12.34 -19.07 24.31
CA CYS A 191 -13.01 -19.33 23.05
C CYS A 191 -14.51 -18.98 23.16
N HIS A 192 -14.96 -18.05 22.32
CA HIS A 192 -16.35 -17.58 22.30
C HIS A 192 -17.30 -18.52 21.55
N ARG A 193 -16.79 -19.68 21.08
CA ARG A 193 -17.63 -20.71 20.47
C ARG A 193 -18.38 -21.46 21.57
N LYS A 194 -19.64 -21.78 21.28
CA LYS A 194 -20.43 -22.67 22.13
C LYS A 194 -20.02 -24.11 21.88
N LEU A 195 -19.90 -24.87 22.97
CA LEU A 195 -19.70 -26.31 22.85
C LEU A 195 -20.95 -26.93 22.19
N PRO A 196 -20.78 -27.90 21.29
CA PRO A 196 -21.94 -28.65 20.78
C PRO A 196 -22.65 -29.32 21.95
N ASN A 197 -23.98 -29.38 21.90
CA ASN A 197 -24.85 -29.97 22.93
C ASN A 197 -24.83 -29.28 24.32
N CYS A 198 -24.20 -28.11 24.47
CA CYS A 198 -24.29 -27.30 25.69
C CYS A 198 -24.59 -25.84 25.33
N THR A 199 -25.17 -25.09 26.27
CA THR A 199 -25.37 -23.63 26.14
C THR A 199 -24.12 -22.83 26.52
N HIS A 200 -23.05 -23.50 26.97
CA HIS A 200 -21.85 -22.88 27.51
C HIS A 200 -20.79 -22.59 26.45
N LEU A 201 -20.02 -21.52 26.70
CA LEU A 201 -18.79 -21.21 25.97
C LEU A 201 -17.68 -22.20 26.33
N CYS A 202 -16.84 -22.51 25.33
CA CYS A 202 -15.65 -23.31 25.48
C CYS A 202 -14.68 -22.64 26.48
N PRO A 203 -14.15 -23.39 27.48
CA PRO A 203 -13.24 -22.85 28.48
C PRO A 203 -11.82 -22.64 27.94
N GLU A 204 -11.46 -23.32 26.85
CA GLU A 204 -10.13 -23.23 26.26
C GLU A 204 -9.85 -21.84 25.69
N THR A 205 -8.57 -21.46 25.64
CA THR A 205 -8.14 -20.26 24.91
C THR A 205 -8.49 -20.39 23.43
N CYS A 206 -8.62 -19.26 22.74
CA CYS A 206 -8.98 -19.24 21.34
C CYS A 206 -8.02 -20.11 20.50
N HIS A 207 -8.57 -21.19 19.96
CA HIS A 207 -7.81 -22.27 19.32
C HIS A 207 -8.29 -22.49 17.88
N PRO A 208 -7.42 -22.98 16.98
CA PRO A 208 -7.83 -23.37 15.63
C PRO A 208 -8.76 -24.60 15.66
N GLY A 209 -9.48 -24.84 14.56
CA GLY A 209 -10.31 -26.05 14.40
C GLY A 209 -11.54 -26.12 15.32
N LYS A 210 -12.02 -27.34 15.60
CA LYS A 210 -13.17 -27.59 16.51
C LYS A 210 -12.71 -27.55 17.97
N CYS A 211 -13.63 -27.28 18.90
CA CYS A 211 -13.31 -27.27 20.34
C CYS A 211 -12.83 -28.66 20.80
N PRO A 212 -11.70 -28.78 21.52
CA PRO A 212 -11.05 -30.06 21.82
C PRO A 212 -11.79 -30.91 22.88
N SER A 213 -12.82 -30.37 23.53
CA SER A 213 -13.58 -31.05 24.59
C SER A 213 -15.08 -30.71 24.58
N PRO A 214 -15.82 -31.08 23.52
CA PRO A 214 -17.26 -30.81 23.42
C PRO A 214 -18.08 -31.45 24.56
N GLU A 215 -17.66 -32.63 25.00
CA GLU A 215 -18.41 -33.50 25.90
C GLU A 215 -18.03 -33.31 27.38
N LYS A 216 -16.90 -32.65 27.68
CA LYS A 216 -16.38 -32.49 29.05
C LYS A 216 -16.70 -31.10 29.62
N CYS A 217 -17.96 -30.69 29.53
CA CYS A 217 -18.37 -29.43 30.14
C CYS A 217 -18.58 -29.60 31.66
N SER A 218 -17.72 -28.99 32.47
CA SER A 218 -17.73 -29.05 33.95
C SER A 218 -18.60 -27.96 34.62
N LYS A 219 -19.29 -27.13 33.84
CA LYS A 219 -20.17 -26.08 34.38
C LYS A 219 -21.43 -26.68 34.98
N LYS A 220 -21.82 -26.21 36.17
CA LYS A 220 -23.04 -26.64 36.87
C LYS A 220 -24.29 -26.08 36.20
N VAL A 221 -25.28 -26.92 35.95
CA VAL A 221 -26.58 -26.59 35.36
C VAL A 221 -27.68 -27.02 36.32
N THR A 222 -28.74 -26.22 36.44
CA THR A 222 -29.91 -26.58 37.24
C THR A 222 -30.83 -27.48 36.43
N VAL A 223 -30.98 -28.72 36.86
CA VAL A 223 -31.94 -29.67 36.33
C VAL A 223 -33.24 -29.63 37.14
N ARG A 224 -34.38 -29.85 36.47
CA ARG A 224 -35.71 -29.75 37.09
C ARG A 224 -36.56 -30.98 36.77
N CYS A 225 -37.53 -31.27 37.65
CA CYS A 225 -38.61 -32.21 37.32
C CYS A 225 -39.51 -31.65 36.21
N VAL A 226 -40.33 -32.51 35.61
CA VAL A 226 -41.40 -32.12 34.67
C VAL A 226 -42.32 -31.07 35.30
N CYS A 227 -42.60 -31.22 36.59
CA CYS A 227 -43.38 -30.28 37.40
C CYS A 227 -42.69 -28.94 37.71
N LEU A 228 -41.41 -28.75 37.37
CA LEU A 228 -40.60 -27.55 37.66
C LEU A 228 -40.42 -27.17 39.15
N HIS A 229 -41.00 -27.91 40.08
CA HIS A 229 -40.95 -27.63 41.53
C HIS A 229 -39.67 -28.15 42.20
N LEU A 230 -39.17 -29.29 41.76
CA LEU A 230 -37.89 -29.84 42.21
C LEU A 230 -36.75 -29.30 41.34
N LYS A 231 -35.66 -28.84 41.98
CA LYS A 231 -34.46 -28.33 41.32
C LYS A 231 -33.22 -28.93 41.96
N LYS A 232 -32.30 -29.46 41.16
CA LYS A 232 -30.99 -29.95 41.61
C LYS A 232 -29.90 -29.41 40.70
N GLN A 233 -28.66 -29.34 41.18
CA GLN A 233 -27.50 -28.93 40.38
C GLN A 233 -26.76 -30.17 39.89
N TRP A 234 -26.63 -30.34 38.58
CA TRP A 234 -25.83 -31.38 37.91
C TRP A 234 -24.74 -30.73 37.06
N LEU A 235 -23.71 -31.47 36.65
CA LEU A 235 -22.69 -30.96 35.72
C LEU A 235 -23.22 -31.02 34.27
N CYS A 236 -22.84 -30.08 33.39
CA CYS A 236 -23.38 -30.07 32.01
C CYS A 236 -23.11 -31.39 31.28
N HIS A 237 -21.96 -32.05 31.50
CA HIS A 237 -21.70 -33.36 30.90
C HIS A 237 -22.64 -34.46 31.38
N ASP A 238 -23.00 -34.49 32.68
CA ASP A 238 -23.99 -35.45 33.21
C ASP A 238 -25.38 -35.20 32.62
N VAL A 239 -25.73 -33.91 32.48
CA VAL A 239 -27.00 -33.49 31.85
C VAL A 239 -27.02 -33.88 30.37
N GLN A 240 -25.92 -33.68 29.65
CA GLN A 240 -25.77 -34.10 28.25
C GLN A 240 -25.90 -35.62 28.11
N ALA A 241 -25.21 -36.39 28.94
CA ALA A 241 -25.29 -37.84 28.94
C ALA A 241 -26.73 -38.32 29.20
N ALA A 242 -27.39 -37.75 30.20
CA ALA A 242 -28.78 -38.05 30.52
C ALA A 242 -29.75 -37.66 29.38
N CYS A 243 -29.53 -36.52 28.72
CA CYS A 243 -30.33 -36.10 27.57
C CYS A 243 -30.12 -37.02 26.35
N CYS A 244 -28.87 -37.39 26.03
CA CYS A 244 -28.56 -38.33 24.94
C CYS A 244 -29.25 -39.69 25.14
N ASN A 245 -29.33 -40.16 26.39
CA ASN A 245 -30.00 -41.43 26.72
C ASN A 245 -31.53 -41.36 26.59
N SER A 246 -32.13 -40.17 26.68
CA SER A 246 -33.59 -39.97 26.72
C SER A 246 -34.28 -39.88 25.34
N LYS A 247 -33.58 -40.12 24.22
CA LYS A 247 -34.10 -40.00 22.83
C LYS A 247 -34.72 -38.64 22.47
N HIS A 248 -34.38 -37.56 23.18
CA HIS A 248 -34.68 -36.20 22.72
C HIS A 248 -33.62 -35.76 21.71
N ASP A 249 -34.04 -35.36 20.51
CA ASP A 249 -33.14 -34.80 19.49
C ASP A 249 -32.46 -33.53 20.02
N MET A 250 -31.19 -33.67 20.40
CA MET A 250 -30.37 -32.64 21.05
C MET A 250 -30.13 -31.40 20.17
N ARG A 251 -30.45 -31.47 18.87
CA ARG A 251 -30.22 -30.37 17.91
C ARG A 251 -31.29 -29.29 17.93
N GLU A 252 -32.45 -29.52 18.55
CA GLU A 252 -33.58 -28.57 18.58
C GLU A 252 -34.05 -28.15 19.98
N ILE A 253 -33.34 -28.54 21.03
CA ILE A 253 -33.70 -28.13 22.39
C ILE A 253 -33.39 -26.63 22.55
N SER A 254 -34.45 -25.82 22.62
CA SER A 254 -34.34 -24.40 22.92
C SER A 254 -33.55 -24.17 24.22
N ARG A 255 -32.79 -23.07 24.33
CA ARG A 255 -32.02 -22.71 25.54
C ARG A 255 -32.83 -22.78 26.84
N SER A 256 -34.15 -22.65 26.76
CA SER A 256 -35.10 -22.72 27.87
C SER A 256 -35.48 -24.14 28.33
N GLN A 257 -35.24 -25.17 27.51
CA GLN A 257 -35.63 -26.55 27.78
C GLN A 257 -34.45 -27.45 28.22
N PHE A 258 -33.22 -26.94 28.21
CA PHE A 258 -32.04 -27.69 28.64
C PHE A 258 -32.11 -28.01 30.15
N GLY A 259 -32.20 -29.31 30.49
CA GLY A 259 -32.28 -29.79 31.88
C GLY A 259 -33.69 -29.91 32.48
N ILE A 260 -34.76 -29.74 31.69
CA ILE A 260 -36.14 -29.96 32.14
C ILE A 260 -36.51 -31.44 31.97
N GLY A 261 -37.19 -32.02 32.96
CA GLY A 261 -37.72 -33.38 32.89
C GLY A 261 -36.72 -34.50 33.19
N LEU A 262 -35.47 -34.16 33.51
CA LEU A 262 -34.43 -35.12 33.88
C LEU A 262 -34.56 -35.65 35.32
N LEU A 263 -35.32 -34.95 36.18
CA LEU A 263 -35.59 -35.43 37.54
C LEU A 263 -36.96 -36.11 37.61
N PRO A 264 -37.04 -37.31 38.22
CA PRO A 264 -38.33 -37.91 38.56
C PRO A 264 -39.04 -37.11 39.66
N CYS A 265 -40.36 -37.13 39.65
CA CYS A 265 -41.17 -36.59 40.74
C CYS A 265 -41.15 -37.60 41.90
N THR A 266 -40.41 -37.29 42.96
CA THR A 266 -40.41 -38.06 44.22
C THR A 266 -41.33 -37.38 45.26
N SER A 267 -41.60 -38.04 46.37
CA SER A 267 -42.42 -37.50 47.49
C SER A 267 -41.90 -36.15 48.03
N GLU A 268 -40.60 -35.87 47.88
CA GLU A 268 -40.00 -34.55 48.17
C GLU A 268 -40.57 -33.43 47.29
N CYS A 269 -40.94 -33.76 46.05
CA CYS A 269 -41.58 -32.83 45.13
C CYS A 269 -43.02 -32.51 45.57
N ASP A 270 -43.75 -33.47 46.12
CA ASP A 270 -45.11 -33.25 46.62
C ASP A 270 -45.11 -32.29 47.82
N ILE A 271 -44.09 -32.38 48.68
CA ILE A 271 -43.88 -31.46 49.80
C ILE A 271 -43.51 -30.05 49.29
N ALA A 272 -42.67 -29.95 48.26
CA ALA A 272 -42.27 -28.68 47.64
C ALA A 272 -43.42 -28.00 46.87
N CYS A 273 -44.33 -28.78 46.27
CA CYS A 273 -45.58 -28.28 45.70
C CYS A 273 -46.51 -27.72 46.79
N LYS A 274 -46.70 -28.45 47.90
CA LYS A 274 -47.59 -28.03 49.00
C LYS A 274 -47.11 -26.78 49.75
N LYS A 275 -45.79 -26.58 49.94
CA LYS A 275 -45.23 -25.39 50.62
C LYS A 275 -45.37 -24.07 49.86
N LYS A 276 -45.62 -24.09 48.54
CA LYS A 276 -45.81 -22.88 47.74
C LYS A 276 -47.25 -22.37 47.73
N THR A 277 -48.20 -23.18 48.21
CA THR A 277 -49.63 -22.84 48.20
C THR A 277 -50.03 -21.89 49.34
N THR A 278 -49.16 -21.65 50.32
CA THR A 278 -49.45 -20.81 51.50
C THR A 278 -49.04 -19.33 51.36
N ASN A 279 -48.62 -18.87 50.18
CA ASN A 279 -48.42 -17.43 49.93
C ASN A 279 -49.02 -17.03 48.57
N PRO A 280 -50.33 -16.73 48.51
CA PRO A 280 -51.07 -16.63 47.25
C PRO A 280 -50.94 -15.26 46.53
N GLU A 281 -49.91 -14.44 46.77
CA GLU A 281 -49.83 -13.10 46.17
C GLU A 281 -48.60 -12.79 45.28
N VAL A 282 -47.65 -13.70 45.06
CA VAL A 282 -46.43 -13.36 44.27
C VAL A 282 -46.17 -14.27 43.04
N HIS A 283 -47.08 -15.14 42.63
CA HIS A 283 -46.85 -16.01 41.44
C HIS A 283 -47.84 -15.88 40.28
N GLN A 284 -48.87 -15.03 40.36
CA GLN A 284 -49.75 -14.78 39.21
C GLN A 284 -49.18 -13.81 38.14
N ARG A 285 -47.98 -13.23 38.34
CA ARG A 285 -47.33 -12.39 37.31
C ARG A 285 -46.30 -13.11 36.43
N LYS A 286 -46.08 -14.42 36.59
CA LYS A 286 -45.06 -15.13 35.79
C LYS A 286 -45.58 -16.23 34.86
N ILE A 287 -46.88 -16.52 34.88
CA ILE A 287 -47.46 -17.62 34.07
C ILE A 287 -48.42 -17.13 32.98
N THR A 288 -49.03 -15.94 33.11
CA THR A 288 -49.85 -15.35 32.03
C THR A 288 -49.06 -14.71 30.89
N MET A 289 -47.72 -14.78 30.89
CA MET A 289 -46.89 -14.24 29.81
C MET A 289 -46.43 -15.27 28.76
N MET A 290 -46.90 -16.53 28.82
CA MET A 290 -46.46 -17.55 27.86
C MET A 290 -47.56 -18.24 27.04
N GLU A 291 -48.85 -17.93 27.24
CA GLU A 291 -49.93 -18.66 26.55
C GLU A 291 -50.87 -17.83 25.66
N ASP A 292 -50.51 -16.59 25.36
CA ASP A 292 -51.16 -15.83 24.30
C ASP A 292 -50.10 -15.28 23.36
N LYS A 293 -49.70 -16.08 22.35
CA LYS A 293 -49.36 -15.68 20.96
C LYS A 293 -49.02 -16.92 20.11
N ALA A 294 -50.05 -17.68 19.76
CA ALA A 294 -50.02 -18.53 18.57
C ALA A 294 -51.40 -18.60 17.90
N LYS A 295 -51.84 -17.47 17.32
CA LYS A 295 -52.58 -17.48 16.06
C LYS A 295 -51.89 -16.49 15.12
N PRO A 296 -51.54 -16.88 13.87
CA PRO A 296 -50.93 -15.98 12.92
C PRO A 296 -52.02 -15.06 12.35
N ALA A 297 -52.13 -13.85 12.90
CA ALA A 297 -52.79 -12.76 12.19
C ALA A 297 -51.80 -12.17 11.18
N LEU A 298 -52.14 -12.34 9.91
CA LEU A 298 -51.50 -11.78 8.73
C LEU A 298 -51.56 -10.24 8.76
N LEU A 299 -50.55 -9.55 9.34
CA LEU A 299 -50.38 -8.08 9.25
C LEU A 299 -48.87 -7.70 9.21
N PRO A 300 -48.50 -6.58 8.54
CA PRO A 300 -47.23 -6.50 7.79
C PRO A 300 -46.01 -6.16 8.64
N LYS A 301 -44.93 -6.93 8.44
CA LYS A 301 -43.58 -6.85 9.05
C LYS A 301 -42.80 -5.52 8.82
N GLY A 302 -43.45 -4.44 8.39
CA GLY A 302 -42.79 -3.20 7.96
C GLY A 302 -42.43 -2.19 9.06
N ARG A 303 -43.16 -2.15 10.19
CA ARG A 303 -43.07 -1.03 11.16
C ARG A 303 -41.88 -1.16 12.14
N LYS A 304 -41.65 -2.34 12.72
CA LYS A 304 -40.54 -2.58 13.68
C LYS A 304 -39.14 -2.46 13.06
N ARG A 305 -38.98 -2.80 11.77
CA ARG A 305 -37.71 -2.61 11.03
C ARG A 305 -37.42 -1.12 10.76
N ARG A 306 -38.46 -0.29 10.62
CA ARG A 306 -38.32 1.16 10.42
C ARG A 306 -37.87 1.85 11.71
N GLU A 307 -38.43 1.47 12.85
CA GLU A 307 -38.05 2.02 14.17
C GLU A 307 -36.59 1.70 14.53
N HIS A 308 -36.16 0.43 14.42
CA HIS A 308 -34.77 0.04 14.70
C HIS A 308 -33.76 0.64 13.69
N LYS A 309 -34.17 0.82 12.42
CA LYS A 309 -33.35 1.53 11.42
C LYS A 309 -33.27 3.02 11.70
N GLN A 310 -34.32 3.61 12.28
CA GLN A 310 -34.36 5.02 12.67
C GLN A 310 -33.53 5.28 13.93
N GLU A 311 -33.48 4.35 14.88
CA GLU A 311 -32.59 4.40 16.06
C GLU A 311 -31.11 4.29 15.68
N ILE A 312 -30.73 3.33 14.83
CA ILE A 312 -29.35 3.23 14.30
C ILE A 312 -28.96 4.50 13.51
N LYS A 313 -29.90 5.08 12.76
CA LYS A 313 -29.65 6.32 12.01
C LYS A 313 -29.52 7.55 12.94
N ARG A 314 -30.21 7.55 14.10
CA ARG A 314 -30.09 8.60 15.12
C ARG A 314 -28.78 8.47 15.90
N SER A 315 -28.37 7.26 16.30
CA SER A 315 -27.10 7.03 17.00
C SER A 315 -25.89 7.40 16.13
N SER A 316 -25.86 6.97 14.88
CA SER A 316 -24.79 7.35 13.93
C SER A 316 -24.75 8.85 13.59
N LYS A 317 -25.88 9.58 13.72
CA LYS A 317 -25.91 11.03 13.54
C LYS A 317 -25.35 11.76 14.76
N LEU A 318 -25.64 11.28 15.96
CA LEU A 318 -25.07 11.79 17.22
C LEU A 318 -23.56 11.56 17.27
N GLU A 319 -23.08 10.37 16.92
CA GLU A 319 -21.64 10.07 16.86
C GLU A 319 -20.89 10.99 15.88
N LYS A 320 -21.46 11.26 14.71
CA LYS A 320 -20.88 12.20 13.74
C LYS A 320 -20.86 13.63 14.24
N GLN A 321 -21.90 14.09 14.95
CA GLN A 321 -21.94 15.43 15.52
C GLN A 321 -20.94 15.60 16.67
N VAL A 322 -20.81 14.61 17.55
CA VAL A 322 -19.82 14.61 18.62
C VAL A 322 -18.40 14.60 18.04
N PHE A 323 -18.14 13.75 17.04
CA PHE A 323 -16.84 13.71 16.37
C PHE A 323 -16.49 15.05 15.70
N GLN A 324 -17.43 15.70 15.01
CA GLN A 324 -17.21 17.01 14.39
C GLN A 324 -16.86 18.08 15.44
N VAL A 325 -17.58 18.14 16.55
CA VAL A 325 -17.28 19.10 17.63
C VAL A 325 -15.90 18.85 18.22
N ILE A 326 -15.51 17.60 18.47
CA ILE A 326 -14.18 17.23 18.98
C ILE A 326 -13.07 17.59 17.97
N THR A 327 -13.27 17.34 16.68
CA THR A 327 -12.27 17.68 15.65
C THR A 327 -12.08 19.19 15.53
N LEU A 328 -13.15 19.97 15.61
CA LEU A 328 -13.07 21.44 15.55
C LEU A 328 -12.44 22.03 16.80
N THR A 329 -12.72 21.48 17.99
CA THR A 329 -12.05 21.93 19.21
C THR A 329 -10.57 21.57 19.19
N ALA A 330 -10.21 20.35 18.79
CA ALA A 330 -8.80 19.94 18.64
C ALA A 330 -8.04 20.81 17.63
N GLN A 331 -8.65 21.14 16.49
CA GLN A 331 -8.05 22.03 15.49
C GLN A 331 -7.83 23.45 16.03
N LYS A 332 -8.76 23.98 16.83
CA LYS A 332 -8.58 25.28 17.50
C LYS A 332 -7.41 25.26 18.49
N TRP A 333 -7.31 24.22 19.32
CA TRP A 333 -6.19 24.06 20.24
C TRP A 333 -4.85 23.90 19.52
N LEU A 334 -4.83 23.19 18.39
CA LEU A 334 -3.64 23.07 17.55
C LEU A 334 -3.20 24.43 17.00
N LEU A 335 -4.13 25.24 16.46
CA LEU A 335 -3.83 26.58 15.98
C LEU A 335 -3.26 27.49 17.09
N ILE A 336 -3.87 27.46 18.28
CA ILE A 336 -3.37 28.22 19.43
C ILE A 336 -1.95 27.78 19.79
N ALA A 337 -1.68 26.47 19.84
CA ALA A 337 -0.35 25.95 20.11
C ALA A 337 0.68 26.42 19.06
N THR A 338 0.33 26.41 17.77
CA THR A 338 1.22 26.91 16.71
C THR A 338 1.53 28.40 16.87
N MET A 339 0.55 29.21 17.25
CA MET A 339 0.75 30.65 17.50
C MET A 339 1.68 30.89 18.68
N VAL A 340 1.55 30.11 19.76
CA VAL A 340 2.47 30.20 20.92
C VAL A 340 3.89 29.82 20.53
N VAL A 341 4.08 28.77 19.74
CA VAL A 341 5.42 28.37 19.24
C VAL A 341 6.02 29.48 18.38
N LEU A 342 5.25 30.09 17.47
CA LEU A 342 5.73 31.20 16.65
C LEU A 342 6.14 32.41 17.50
N LEU A 343 5.39 32.74 18.56
CA LEU A 343 5.75 33.81 19.48
C LEU A 343 7.05 33.51 20.23
N LEU A 344 7.25 32.26 20.69
CA LEU A 344 8.50 31.85 21.33
C LEU A 344 9.69 31.91 20.38
N VAL A 345 9.50 31.49 19.12
CA VAL A 345 10.53 31.59 18.08
C VAL A 345 10.87 33.05 17.79
N PHE A 346 9.87 33.92 17.65
CA PHE A 346 10.09 35.35 17.44
C PHE A 346 10.82 35.99 18.63
N ALA A 347 10.42 35.67 19.86
CA ALA A 347 11.10 36.14 21.07
C ALA A 347 12.55 35.63 21.14
N TYR A 348 12.80 34.37 20.77
CA TYR A 348 14.14 33.78 20.73
C TYR A 348 15.04 34.50 19.73
N PHE A 349 14.58 34.68 18.49
CA PHE A 349 15.35 35.40 17.47
C PHE A 349 15.52 36.88 17.82
N GLY A 350 14.49 37.52 18.40
CA GLY A 350 14.58 38.90 18.87
C GLY A 350 15.62 39.06 19.98
N TYR A 351 15.61 38.17 20.98
CA TYR A 351 16.60 38.15 22.06
C TYR A 351 18.01 37.91 21.52
N HIS A 352 18.18 36.94 20.63
CA HIS A 352 19.49 36.62 20.05
C HIS A 352 20.01 37.75 19.14
N GLY A 353 19.12 38.45 18.44
CA GLY A 353 19.46 39.63 17.66
C GLY A 353 19.89 40.81 18.53
N LEU A 354 19.20 41.06 19.64
CA LEU A 354 19.58 42.08 20.63
C LEU A 354 20.92 41.77 21.28
N PHE A 355 21.15 40.51 21.64
CA PHE A 355 22.42 40.06 22.22
C PHE A 355 23.57 40.25 21.23
N TRP A 356 23.38 39.85 19.97
CA TRP A 356 24.36 40.07 18.91
C TRP A 356 24.64 41.56 18.66
N LEU A 357 23.60 42.40 18.68
CA LEU A 357 23.76 43.85 18.51
C LEU A 357 24.56 44.46 19.68
N SER A 358 24.33 44.00 20.90
CA SER A 358 25.08 44.40 22.09
C SER A 358 26.56 44.04 21.98
N ASP A 359 26.86 42.80 21.59
CA ASP A 359 28.25 42.36 21.38
C ASP A 359 28.94 43.15 20.25
N TRP A 360 28.21 43.40 19.16
CA TRP A 360 28.72 44.21 18.06
C TRP A 360 29.00 45.67 18.47
N MET A 361 28.11 46.27 19.27
CA MET A 361 28.33 47.62 19.80
C MET A 361 29.58 47.69 20.70
N ASN A 362 29.75 46.71 21.59
CA ASN A 362 30.94 46.62 22.46
C ASN A 362 32.23 46.52 21.65
N GLU A 363 32.24 45.71 20.58
CA GLU A 363 33.37 45.57 19.66
C GLU A 363 33.69 46.89 18.92
N VAL A 364 32.67 47.61 18.48
CA VAL A 364 32.83 48.93 17.84
C VAL A 364 33.40 49.96 18.80
N GLU A 365 32.93 49.99 20.06
CA GLU A 365 33.46 50.89 21.09
C GLU A 365 34.93 50.57 21.41
N ALA A 366 35.29 49.29 21.53
CA ALA A 366 36.67 48.85 21.73
C ALA A 366 37.59 49.32 20.59
N ARG A 367 37.13 49.23 19.33
CA ARG A 367 37.88 49.75 18.16
C ARG A 367 38.01 51.26 18.19
N ARG A 368 36.96 52.01 18.56
CA ARG A 368 37.03 53.47 18.71
C ARG A 368 38.04 53.88 19.78
N LEU A 369 38.07 53.18 20.93
CA LEU A 369 39.03 53.43 22.00
C LEU A 369 40.47 53.14 21.54
N LYS A 370 40.68 52.03 20.83
CA LYS A 370 41.99 51.67 20.25
C LYS A 370 42.47 52.71 19.24
N ASN A 371 41.56 53.25 18.41
CA ASN A 371 41.91 54.29 17.43
C ASN A 371 42.10 55.68 18.05
N ARG A 372 41.51 55.98 19.22
CA ARG A 372 41.74 57.26 19.94
C ARG A 372 43.07 57.32 20.66
N TYR A 373 43.63 56.19 21.06
CA TYR A 373 44.95 56.11 21.68
C TYR A 373 45.88 55.22 20.83
N PRO A 374 46.39 55.71 19.69
CA PRO A 374 47.46 55.02 19.01
C PRO A 374 48.65 54.98 19.98
N ARG A 375 49.06 53.77 20.39
CA ARG A 375 50.30 53.59 21.16
C ARG A 375 51.45 54.21 20.37
N ILE A 376 52.05 55.26 20.94
CA ILE A 376 53.34 55.84 20.55
C ILE A 376 54.44 54.83 20.86
#